data_AF-A0A2G9N1K8-F1
#
_entry.id   AF-A0A2G9N1K8-F1
#
_cell.length_a   1.000
_cell.length_b   1.000
_cell.length_c   1.000
_cell.angle_alpha   90.00
_cell.angle_beta   90.00
_cell.angle_gamma   90.00
#
_symmetry.space_group_name_H-M   'P 1'
#
loop_
_entity.id
_entity.type
_entity.pdbx_description
1 polymer ?
#
loop_
_entity_poly.entity_id
_entity_poly.type
_entity_poly.pdbx_seq_one_letter_code
_entity_poly.pdbx_strand_id
1 'polypeptide(L)'
;MFSQRGQESAPFEVLIAVILMGFVIVVGLQAIQVLNKTSCEGNITKNIVDIKTGIETVVKNKSKVNISYERSSCFPENETTLEIKSRDDQIFCSSICGGSLSQCTVLIFSSPTFSDVRCLSISSATTFPEGGQCNPDLLGGNFEVVTWTDKPIEPGTYTLIKQSNLFSDTPIVCVFKKV
;
A
#
# COMPACT_ATOMS: atom_id res chain seq x y z
N MET A 1 29.62 69.62 9.14
CA MET A 1 28.50 68.81 9.67
C MET A 1 28.02 67.90 8.55
N PHE A 2 28.58 66.69 8.45
CA PHE A 2 28.14 65.70 7.47
C PHE A 2 27.01 64.87 8.08
N SER A 3 25.87 64.88 7.38
CA SER A 3 24.62 64.24 7.72
C SER A 3 24.79 62.73 7.97
N GLN A 4 24.56 62.30 9.21
CA GLN A 4 24.49 60.89 9.65
C GLN A 4 23.11 60.26 9.42
N ARG A 5 22.30 60.72 8.45
CA ARG A 5 20.95 60.17 8.21
C ARG A 5 20.85 59.10 7.11
N GLY A 6 21.97 58.69 6.52
CA GLY A 6 22.01 57.69 5.43
C GLY A 6 22.43 56.27 5.83
N GLN A 7 22.81 56.03 7.09
CA GLN A 7 23.30 54.72 7.57
C GLN A 7 22.24 53.91 8.34
N GLU A 8 21.05 54.46 8.58
CA GLU A 8 19.99 53.75 9.32
C GLU A 8 19.10 52.88 8.40
N SER A 9 19.00 53.20 7.11
CA SER A 9 18.13 52.46 6.17
C SER A 9 18.72 51.12 5.71
N ALA A 10 20.04 51.06 5.46
CA ALA A 10 20.71 49.84 5.03
C ALA A 10 20.61 48.67 6.03
N PRO A 11 20.84 48.85 7.36
CA PRO A 11 20.66 47.76 8.32
C PRO A 11 19.18 47.38 8.49
N PHE A 12 18.25 48.33 8.38
CA PHE A 12 16.82 48.05 8.45
C PHE A 12 16.32 47.21 7.25
N GLU A 13 16.76 47.56 6.04
CA GLU A 13 16.42 46.83 4.82
C GLU A 13 16.98 45.40 4.83
N VAL A 14 18.22 45.22 5.30
CA VAL A 14 18.83 43.88 5.48
C VAL A 14 18.04 43.06 6.51
N LEU A 15 17.60 43.67 7.61
CA LEU A 15 16.85 42.98 8.67
C LEU A 15 15.48 42.52 8.15
N ILE A 16 14.78 43.35 7.38
CA ILE A 16 13.53 42.97 6.70
C ILE A 16 13.78 41.82 5.71
N ALA A 17 14.84 41.91 4.90
CA ALA A 17 15.17 40.87 3.93
C ALA A 17 15.45 39.51 4.62
N VAL A 18 16.15 39.51 5.76
CA VAL A 18 16.41 38.29 6.54
C VAL A 18 15.13 37.72 7.13
N ILE A 19 14.23 38.56 7.68
CA ILE A 19 12.94 38.10 8.20
C ILE A 19 12.09 37.47 7.08
N LEU A 20 12.02 38.13 5.91
CA LEU A 20 11.28 37.62 4.76
C LEU A 20 11.85 36.30 4.24
N MET A 21 13.18 36.21 4.09
CA MET A 21 13.84 34.95 3.70
C MET A 21 13.61 33.84 4.72
N GLY A 22 13.66 34.16 6.02
CA GLY A 22 13.35 33.21 7.09
C GLY A 22 11.93 32.66 6.97
N PHE A 23 10.95 33.53 6.73
CA PHE A 23 9.56 33.11 6.54
C PHE A 23 9.38 32.21 5.31
N VAL A 24 10.00 32.58 4.18
CA VAL A 24 9.94 31.78 2.93
C VAL A 24 10.56 30.40 3.13
N ILE A 25 11.69 30.31 3.84
CA ILE A 25 12.34 29.02 4.15
C ILE A 25 11.42 28.16 5.01
N VAL A 26 10.85 28.71 6.09
CA VAL A 26 9.96 27.96 6.98
C VAL A 26 8.72 27.44 6.24
N VAL A 27 8.06 28.29 5.47
CA VAL A 27 6.88 27.89 4.67
C VAL A 27 7.27 26.87 3.59
N GLY A 28 8.42 27.06 2.93
CA GLY A 28 8.94 26.14 1.93
C GLY A 28 9.21 24.74 2.51
N LEU A 29 9.81 24.66 3.70
CA LEU A 29 10.05 23.39 4.38
C LEU A 29 8.74 22.68 4.77
N GLN A 30 7.75 23.42 5.27
CA GLN A 30 6.43 22.87 5.57
C GLN A 30 5.74 22.33 4.31
N ALA A 31 5.81 23.07 3.20
CA ALA A 31 5.25 22.63 1.93
C ALA A 31 5.91 21.34 1.42
N ILE A 32 7.24 21.23 1.51
CA ILE A 32 7.98 20.02 1.13
C ILE A 32 7.56 18.82 1.99
N GLN A 33 7.39 19.01 3.31
CA GLN A 33 6.94 17.94 4.20
C GLN A 33 5.55 17.43 3.83
N VAL A 34 4.60 18.33 3.53
CA VAL A 34 3.26 17.95 3.09
C VAL A 34 3.31 17.21 1.75
N LEU A 35 4.07 17.71 0.78
CA LEU A 35 4.21 17.07 -0.53
C LEU A 35 4.81 15.67 -0.43
N ASN A 36 5.86 15.50 0.39
CA ASN A 36 6.48 14.20 0.62
C ASN A 36 5.50 13.22 1.26
N LYS A 37 4.71 13.67 2.24
CA LYS A 37 3.67 12.83 2.86
C LYS A 37 2.61 12.42 1.85
N THR A 38 2.05 13.36 1.09
CA THR A 38 1.02 13.08 0.08
C THR A 38 1.54 12.15 -1.02
N SER A 39 2.76 12.38 -1.52
CA SER A 39 3.38 11.50 -2.51
C SER A 39 3.54 10.09 -1.94
N CYS A 40 3.90 9.97 -0.67
CA CYS A 40 4.06 8.69 -0.03
C CYS A 40 2.75 7.91 0.12
N GLU A 41 1.72 8.55 0.66
CA GLU A 41 0.39 7.95 0.80
C GLU A 41 -0.18 7.55 -0.56
N GLY A 42 0.07 8.36 -1.60
CA GLY A 42 -0.29 8.04 -2.99
C GLY A 42 0.40 6.78 -3.52
N ASN A 43 1.71 6.64 -3.29
CA ASN A 43 2.46 5.44 -3.69
C ASN A 43 1.97 4.17 -2.97
N ILE A 44 1.69 4.27 -1.67
CA ILE A 44 1.13 3.16 -0.89
C ILE A 44 -0.24 2.78 -1.42
N THR A 45 -1.11 3.76 -1.61
CA THR A 45 -2.46 3.54 -2.17
C THR A 45 -2.37 2.86 -3.53
N LYS A 46 -1.45 3.30 -4.40
CA LYS A 46 -1.20 2.67 -5.69
C LYS A 46 -0.78 1.21 -5.54
N ASN A 47 0.20 0.90 -4.68
CA ASN A 47 0.65 -0.47 -4.45
C ASN A 47 -0.47 -1.38 -3.93
N ILE A 48 -1.31 -0.89 -3.03
CA ILE A 48 -2.48 -1.63 -2.51
C ILE A 48 -3.49 -1.89 -3.64
N VAL A 49 -3.77 -0.89 -4.47
CA VAL A 49 -4.65 -1.03 -5.62
C VAL A 49 -4.10 -2.05 -6.63
N ASP A 50 -2.80 -2.00 -6.93
CA ASP A 50 -2.16 -2.93 -7.86
C ASP A 50 -2.24 -4.39 -7.36
N ILE A 51 -2.01 -4.61 -6.05
CA ILE A 51 -2.18 -5.94 -5.42
C ILE A 51 -3.64 -6.38 -5.49
N LYS A 52 -4.58 -5.53 -5.06
CA LYS A 52 -6.02 -5.81 -5.14
C LYS A 52 -6.43 -6.21 -6.55
N THR A 53 -6.08 -5.39 -7.54
CA THR A 53 -6.44 -5.63 -8.93
C THR A 53 -5.78 -6.91 -9.45
N GLY A 54 -4.53 -7.20 -9.04
CA GLY A 54 -3.85 -8.45 -9.36
C GLY A 54 -4.61 -9.69 -8.85
N ILE A 55 -5.01 -9.68 -7.58
CA ILE A 55 -5.80 -10.76 -6.97
C ILE A 55 -7.14 -10.93 -7.69
N GLU A 56 -7.91 -9.86 -7.84
CA GLU A 56 -9.24 -9.91 -8.47
C GLU A 56 -9.17 -10.39 -9.93
N THR A 57 -8.13 -9.96 -10.66
CA THR A 57 -7.91 -10.36 -12.05
C THR A 57 -7.60 -11.85 -12.15
N VAL A 58 -6.79 -12.39 -11.24
CA VAL A 58 -6.46 -13.83 -11.20
C VAL A 58 -7.68 -14.67 -10.88
N VAL A 59 -8.49 -14.24 -9.91
CA VAL A 59 -9.71 -14.96 -9.53
C VAL A 59 -10.72 -14.99 -10.68
N LYS A 60 -10.94 -13.85 -11.35
CA LYS A 60 -11.97 -13.69 -12.38
C LYS A 60 -11.58 -14.29 -13.73
N ASN A 61 -10.45 -13.88 -14.30
CA ASN A 61 -10.21 -14.04 -15.75
C ASN A 61 -8.82 -14.55 -16.14
N LYS A 62 -7.79 -14.44 -15.30
CA LYS A 62 -6.40 -14.79 -15.66
C LYS A 62 -5.86 -15.96 -14.84
N SER A 63 -5.29 -16.96 -15.52
CA SER A 63 -4.62 -18.07 -14.84
C SER A 63 -3.35 -17.65 -14.10
N LYS A 64 -2.70 -16.54 -14.51
CA LYS A 64 -1.42 -16.06 -13.95
C LYS A 64 -1.29 -14.53 -14.01
N VAL A 65 -0.85 -13.90 -12.93
CA VAL A 65 -0.48 -12.47 -12.86
C VAL A 65 0.79 -12.29 -12.03
N ASN A 66 1.67 -11.39 -12.46
CA ASN A 66 2.82 -10.95 -11.67
C ASN A 66 2.51 -9.60 -11.05
N ILE A 67 2.90 -9.43 -9.80
CA ILE A 67 2.77 -8.20 -9.03
C ILE A 67 4.08 -7.93 -8.29
N SER A 68 4.39 -6.67 -8.09
CA SER A 68 5.50 -6.25 -7.24
C SER A 68 4.92 -5.50 -6.07
N TYR A 69 5.36 -5.83 -4.87
CA TYR A 69 5.07 -5.04 -3.68
C TYR A 69 6.37 -4.46 -3.15
N GLU A 70 6.47 -3.14 -3.24
CA GLU A 70 7.56 -2.38 -2.65
C GLU A 70 7.07 -1.75 -1.35
N ARG A 71 7.79 -2.01 -0.25
CA ARG A 71 7.53 -1.34 1.02
C ARG A 71 7.93 0.11 0.88
N SER A 72 7.05 1.01 1.32
CA SER A 72 7.34 2.44 1.29
C SER A 72 8.35 2.80 2.38
N SER A 73 9.37 3.59 2.03
CA SER A 73 10.41 4.05 2.97
C SER A 73 9.94 5.17 3.90
N CYS A 74 8.70 5.66 3.77
CA CYS A 74 8.23 6.80 4.55
C CYS A 74 7.74 6.43 5.95
N PHE A 75 7.47 5.15 6.18
CA PHE A 75 7.02 4.65 7.47
C PHE A 75 8.01 3.61 7.99
N PRO A 76 8.27 3.59 9.30
CA PRO A 76 9.24 2.67 9.88
C PRO A 76 8.78 1.22 9.72
N GLU A 77 9.69 0.34 9.30
CA GLU A 77 9.37 -1.01 8.83
C GLU A 77 8.71 -1.90 9.89
N ASN A 78 9.06 -1.69 11.15
CA ASN A 78 8.55 -2.42 12.31
C ASN A 78 7.11 -2.03 12.70
N GLU A 79 6.57 -0.95 12.13
CA GLU A 79 5.24 -0.42 12.47
C GLU A 79 4.29 -0.42 11.27
N THR A 80 4.73 -0.97 10.12
CA THR A 80 3.90 -1.11 8.92
C THR A 80 3.51 -2.54 8.67
N THR A 81 2.22 -2.78 8.43
CA THR A 81 1.72 -4.10 8.01
C THR A 81 0.80 -3.97 6.82
N LEU A 82 0.87 -4.96 5.92
CA LEU A 82 -0.07 -5.15 4.81
C LEU A 82 -0.64 -6.56 4.95
N GLU A 83 -1.94 -6.70 5.15
CA GLU A 83 -2.56 -7.99 5.47
C GLU A 83 -3.87 -8.17 4.72
N ILE A 84 -4.17 -9.42 4.33
CA ILE A 84 -5.50 -9.80 3.85
C ILE A 84 -6.26 -10.41 5.03
N LYS A 85 -7.44 -9.87 5.32
CA LYS A 85 -8.31 -10.36 6.40
C LYS A 85 -9.71 -10.62 5.89
N SER A 86 -10.28 -11.74 6.33
CA SER A 86 -11.71 -11.96 6.25
C SER A 86 -12.39 -11.36 7.47
N ARG A 87 -13.53 -10.71 7.28
CA ARG A 87 -14.32 -10.07 8.34
C ARG A 87 -15.77 -10.47 8.19
N ASP A 88 -16.38 -10.83 9.32
CA ASP A 88 -17.78 -11.26 9.41
C ASP A 88 -18.69 -10.16 10.02
N ASP A 89 -18.34 -8.89 9.77
CA ASP A 89 -19.09 -7.73 10.28
C ASP A 89 -19.84 -7.07 9.12
N GLN A 90 -21.17 -7.22 9.13
CA GLN A 90 -22.04 -6.68 8.10
C GLN A 90 -21.94 -5.15 7.96
N ILE A 91 -21.81 -4.41 9.06
CA ILE A 91 -21.75 -2.94 9.03
C ILE A 91 -20.43 -2.53 8.36
N PHE A 92 -19.33 -3.13 8.81
CA PHE A 92 -18.01 -2.88 8.25
C PHE A 92 -17.96 -3.25 6.76
N CYS A 93 -18.39 -4.44 6.40
CA CYS A 93 -18.37 -4.92 5.02
C CYS A 93 -19.26 -4.08 4.10
N SER A 94 -20.46 -3.69 4.56
CA SER A 94 -21.34 -2.80 3.79
C SER A 94 -20.70 -1.43 3.55
N SER A 95 -19.94 -0.90 4.51
CA SER A 95 -19.27 0.40 4.41
C SER A 95 -18.07 0.39 3.46
N ILE A 96 -17.28 -0.69 3.44
CA ILE A 96 -16.02 -0.78 2.69
C ILE A 96 -16.21 -1.40 1.30
N CYS A 97 -17.03 -2.45 1.21
CA CYS A 97 -17.27 -3.21 -0.02
C CYS A 97 -18.54 -2.77 -0.76
N GLY A 98 -19.46 -2.08 -0.08
CA GLY A 98 -20.80 -1.81 -0.60
C GLY A 98 -21.72 -3.04 -0.57
N GLY A 99 -23.02 -2.79 -0.65
CA GLY A 99 -24.05 -3.84 -0.59
C GLY A 99 -24.31 -4.37 0.82
N SER A 100 -25.14 -5.42 0.94
CA SER A 100 -25.48 -6.07 2.22
C SER A 100 -24.74 -7.40 2.37
N LEU A 101 -23.42 -7.32 2.55
CA LEU A 101 -22.55 -8.49 2.71
C LEU A 101 -22.37 -8.81 4.19
N SER A 102 -22.65 -10.05 4.60
CA SER A 102 -22.40 -10.52 5.97
C SER A 102 -20.93 -10.84 6.23
N GLN A 103 -20.17 -11.14 5.17
CA GLN A 103 -18.75 -11.43 5.22
C GLN A 103 -18.05 -10.80 4.01
N CYS A 104 -16.84 -10.29 4.22
CA CYS A 104 -16.01 -9.72 3.17
C CYS A 104 -14.53 -9.98 3.41
N THR A 105 -13.76 -10.06 2.32
CA THR A 105 -12.30 -10.09 2.38
C THR A 105 -11.76 -8.71 2.05
N VAL A 106 -10.89 -8.18 2.90
CA VAL A 106 -10.30 -6.85 2.76
C VAL A 106 -8.77 -6.92 2.78
N LEU A 107 -8.15 -6.06 1.99
CA LEU A 107 -6.73 -5.78 2.03
C LEU A 107 -6.53 -4.53 2.90
N ILE A 108 -5.77 -4.67 3.98
CA ILE A 108 -5.55 -3.62 4.98
C ILE A 108 -4.07 -3.27 5.01
N PHE A 109 -3.77 -2.00 4.77
CA PHE A 109 -2.49 -1.42 5.11
C PHE A 109 -2.63 -0.61 6.39
N SER A 110 -1.74 -0.83 7.35
CA SER A 110 -1.71 -0.11 8.62
C SER A 110 -0.32 0.42 8.91
N SER A 111 -0.25 1.68 9.33
CA SER A 111 0.91 2.37 9.85
C SER A 111 0.46 3.33 10.97
N PRO A 112 1.37 3.87 11.80
CA PRO A 112 1.01 4.73 12.94
C PRO A 112 0.17 5.96 12.56
N THR A 113 0.40 6.53 11.38
CA THR A 113 -0.23 7.79 10.96
C THR A 113 -1.15 7.66 9.75
N PHE A 114 -1.20 6.47 9.13
CA PHE A 114 -1.96 6.23 7.91
C PHE A 114 -2.44 4.79 7.84
N SER A 115 -3.71 4.60 7.50
CA SER A 115 -4.28 3.29 7.20
C SER A 115 -5.13 3.38 5.95
N ASP A 116 -5.01 2.41 5.06
CA ASP A 116 -5.90 2.28 3.91
C ASP A 116 -6.50 0.87 3.89
N VAL A 117 -7.80 0.80 3.65
CA VAL A 117 -8.56 -0.44 3.63
C VAL A 117 -9.28 -0.55 2.30
N ARG A 118 -9.02 -1.63 1.57
CA ARG A 118 -9.65 -1.88 0.28
C ARG A 118 -10.38 -3.21 0.29
N CYS A 119 -11.64 -3.17 -0.15
CA CYS A 119 -12.39 -4.38 -0.41
C CYS A 119 -11.76 -5.20 -1.54
N LEU A 120 -11.67 -6.52 -1.37
CA LEU A 120 -11.37 -7.46 -2.44
C LEU A 120 -12.69 -8.03 -2.99
N SER A 121 -12.99 -7.74 -4.25
CA SER A 121 -14.15 -8.24 -5.00
C SER A 121 -13.92 -9.69 -5.47
N ILE A 122 -13.72 -10.57 -4.48
CA ILE A 122 -13.53 -12.02 -4.65
C ILE A 122 -14.59 -12.76 -3.83
N SER A 123 -14.85 -14.02 -4.17
CA SER A 123 -15.77 -14.85 -3.37
C SER A 123 -15.21 -15.00 -1.96
N SER A 124 -16.07 -14.99 -0.93
CA SER A 124 -15.66 -15.30 0.45
C SER A 124 -15.12 -16.71 0.60
N ALA A 125 -15.41 -17.61 -0.34
CA ALA A 125 -14.87 -18.96 -0.42
C ALA A 125 -13.50 -19.04 -1.13
N THR A 126 -12.92 -17.90 -1.54
CA THR A 126 -11.57 -17.88 -2.15
C THR A 126 -10.54 -18.22 -1.09
N THR A 127 -9.66 -19.17 -1.37
CA THR A 127 -8.62 -19.59 -0.41
C THR A 127 -7.21 -19.33 -0.94
N PHE A 128 -6.30 -19.01 -0.02
CA PHE A 128 -4.86 -18.91 -0.26
C PHE A 128 -4.18 -20.02 0.56
N PRO A 129 -3.98 -21.22 -0.02
CA PRO A 129 -3.52 -22.38 0.73
C PRO A 129 -2.04 -22.27 1.11
N GLU A 130 -1.70 -22.80 2.28
CA GLU A 130 -0.32 -23.11 2.64
C GLU A 130 0.13 -24.36 1.85
N GLY A 131 1.44 -24.47 1.58
CA GLY A 131 2.04 -25.38 0.58
C GLY A 131 1.48 -26.81 0.52
N GLY A 132 1.52 -27.40 -0.68
CA GLY A 132 1.05 -28.77 -0.98
C GLY A 132 -0.01 -28.83 -2.08
N GLN A 133 -0.89 -27.83 -2.17
CA GLN A 133 -1.81 -27.66 -3.32
C GLN A 133 -1.16 -26.87 -4.46
N CYS A 134 -0.37 -25.85 -4.10
CA CYS A 134 0.37 -25.03 -5.04
C CYS A 134 1.70 -25.67 -5.43
N ASN A 135 1.85 -26.04 -6.70
CA ASN A 135 3.10 -26.59 -7.23
C ASN A 135 3.98 -25.46 -7.80
N PRO A 136 5.14 -25.14 -7.18
CA PRO A 136 6.06 -24.10 -7.66
C PRO A 136 6.77 -24.47 -8.97
N ASP A 137 6.85 -25.75 -9.33
CA ASP A 137 7.53 -26.22 -10.55
C ASP A 137 6.87 -25.67 -11.84
N LEU A 138 5.62 -25.23 -11.75
CA LEU A 138 4.88 -24.60 -12.86
C LEU A 138 5.50 -23.26 -13.31
N LEU A 139 6.39 -22.66 -12.52
CA LEU A 139 6.96 -21.34 -12.78
C LEU A 139 8.38 -21.35 -13.37
N GLY A 140 9.06 -22.50 -13.39
CA GLY A 140 10.39 -22.64 -14.01
C GLY A 140 11.45 -21.70 -13.41
N GLY A 141 11.57 -21.63 -12.08
CA GLY A 141 12.56 -20.81 -11.38
C GLY A 141 12.52 -20.98 -9.85
N ASN A 142 13.33 -20.19 -9.12
CA ASN A 142 13.35 -20.18 -7.66
C ASN A 142 12.15 -19.38 -7.12
N PHE A 143 11.06 -20.09 -6.84
CA PHE A 143 9.87 -19.53 -6.23
C PHE A 143 9.51 -20.28 -4.96
N GLU A 144 9.15 -19.53 -3.92
CA GLU A 144 8.64 -20.06 -2.67
C GLU A 144 7.13 -19.84 -2.59
N VAL A 145 6.39 -20.85 -2.14
CA VAL A 145 4.95 -20.71 -1.88
C VAL A 145 4.77 -19.91 -0.60
N VAL A 146 4.05 -18.80 -0.70
CA VAL A 146 3.77 -17.91 0.44
C VAL A 146 2.27 -17.88 0.68
N THR A 147 1.87 -17.88 1.95
CA THR A 147 0.48 -17.61 2.33
C THR A 147 0.29 -16.13 2.62
N TRP A 148 -0.82 -15.60 2.14
CA TRP A 148 -1.25 -14.22 2.43
C TRP A 148 -2.40 -14.16 3.43
N THR A 149 -2.87 -15.32 3.90
CA THR A 149 -3.90 -15.39 4.95
C THR A 149 -3.21 -15.29 6.32
N ASP A 150 -3.72 -14.41 7.17
CA ASP A 150 -3.33 -14.28 8.59
C ASP A 150 -1.84 -13.94 8.85
N LYS A 151 -1.09 -13.55 7.81
CA LYS A 151 0.30 -13.11 7.91
C LYS A 151 0.52 -11.79 7.14
N PRO A 152 1.39 -10.90 7.62
CA PRO A 152 1.79 -9.71 6.87
C PRO A 152 2.45 -10.10 5.54
N ILE A 153 2.03 -9.44 4.47
CA ILE A 153 2.64 -9.53 3.16
C ILE A 153 3.98 -8.79 3.19
N GLU A 154 5.06 -9.53 2.97
CA GLU A 154 6.40 -8.97 2.89
C GLU A 154 6.66 -8.28 1.54
N PRO A 155 7.57 -7.30 1.46
CA PRO A 155 7.99 -6.76 0.18
C PRO A 155 8.63 -7.85 -0.71
N GLY A 156 8.41 -7.73 -2.02
CA GLY A 156 8.95 -8.66 -3.00
C GLY A 156 8.14 -8.72 -4.30
N THR A 157 8.62 -9.52 -5.24
CA THR A 157 7.90 -9.83 -6.47
C THR A 157 7.13 -11.13 -6.28
N TYR A 158 5.83 -11.10 -6.56
CA TYR A 158 4.96 -12.24 -6.45
C TYR A 158 4.34 -12.62 -7.78
N THR A 159 4.09 -13.90 -7.95
CA THR A 159 3.33 -14.48 -9.05
C THR A 159 2.11 -15.17 -8.47
N LEU A 160 0.94 -14.69 -8.84
CA LEU A 160 -0.37 -15.23 -8.47
C LEU A 160 -0.85 -16.17 -9.57
N ILE A 161 -1.25 -17.39 -9.22
CA ILE A 161 -1.83 -18.36 -10.15
C ILE A 161 -3.16 -18.85 -9.60
N LYS A 162 -4.19 -18.84 -10.44
CA LYS A 162 -5.45 -19.51 -10.12
C LYS A 162 -5.28 -21.00 -10.40
N GLN A 163 -5.47 -21.83 -9.38
CA GLN A 163 -5.61 -23.27 -9.54
C GLN A 163 -7.08 -23.64 -9.45
N SER A 164 -7.56 -24.35 -10.47
CA SER A 164 -8.88 -24.97 -10.46
C SER A 164 -8.76 -26.35 -9.82
N ASN A 165 -9.56 -26.63 -8.80
CA ASN A 165 -9.75 -27.98 -8.30
C ASN A 165 -10.87 -28.64 -9.11
N LEU A 166 -10.66 -29.88 -9.56
CA LEU A 166 -11.69 -30.63 -10.29
C LEU A 166 -12.93 -30.94 -9.44
N PHE A 167 -12.79 -30.87 -8.11
CA PHE A 167 -13.82 -31.27 -7.14
C PHE A 167 -14.40 -30.10 -6.34
N SER A 168 -13.95 -28.86 -6.58
CA SER A 168 -14.46 -27.67 -5.89
C SER A 168 -14.48 -26.47 -6.82
N ASP A 169 -15.62 -25.79 -6.86
CA ASP A 169 -15.83 -24.54 -7.59
C ASP A 169 -15.24 -23.31 -6.86
N THR A 170 -14.63 -23.53 -5.69
CA THR A 170 -13.98 -22.47 -4.91
C THR A 170 -12.67 -22.06 -5.56
N PRO A 171 -12.46 -20.77 -5.90
CA PRO A 171 -11.23 -20.32 -6.51
C PRO A 171 -10.06 -20.44 -5.52
N ILE A 172 -9.05 -21.22 -5.88
CA ILE A 172 -7.80 -21.35 -5.12
C ILE A 172 -6.77 -20.44 -5.78
N VAL A 173 -6.19 -19.52 -5.01
CA VAL A 173 -5.16 -18.60 -5.49
C VAL A 173 -3.82 -18.96 -4.85
N CYS A 174 -2.92 -19.50 -5.65
CA CYS A 174 -1.55 -19.79 -5.27
C CYS A 174 -0.68 -18.55 -5.41
N VAL A 175 0.03 -18.20 -4.34
CA VAL A 175 0.95 -17.07 -4.34
C VAL A 175 2.38 -17.57 -4.24
N PHE A 176 3.20 -17.16 -5.19
CA PHE A 176 4.60 -17.54 -5.28
C PHE A 176 5.48 -16.31 -5.15
N LYS A 177 6.35 -16.25 -4.14
CA LYS A 177 7.35 -15.19 -3.98
C LYS A 177 8.62 -15.59 -4.74
N LYS A 178 9.16 -14.67 -5.52
CA LYS A 178 10.46 -14.85 -6.18
C LYS A 178 11.57 -14.71 -5.14
N VAL A 179 12.47 -15.69 -5.09
CA VAL A 179 13.67 -15.70 -4.24
C VAL A 179 14.86 -15.11 -4.99
#